data_AF-A0A3B0B8B5-F1
#
_entry.id   AF-A0A3B0B8B5-F1
#
_cell.length_a   1.000
_cell.length_b   1.000
_cell.length_c   1.000
_cell.angle_alpha   90.00
_cell.angle_beta   90.00
_cell.angle_gamma   90.00
#
_symmetry.space_group_name_H-M   'P 1'
#
loop_
_entity.id
_entity.type
_entity.pdbx_description
1 polymer ?
#
loop_
_entity_poly.entity_id
_entity_poly.type
_entity_poly.pdbx_seq_one_letter_code
_entity_poly.pdbx_strand_id
1 'polypeptide(L)'
;MDNPVTLEDVRGSIERPLTPDEERVVPTWLGVAWRELNRVVPGISLRNALPDTDPTYLSADDVGDVIVAMVERKVRHPDGVSQWNGDDYGEKVDPSMASGRIYVTEKERESLMPAAPTYGDGIYSIPLSTR
;
A
#
# COMPACT_ATOMS: atom_id res chain seq x y z
N MET A 1 -11.82 14.10 5.78
CA MET A 1 -11.26 13.03 6.62
C MET A 1 -9.77 13.06 6.43
N ASP A 2 -9.03 13.07 7.52
CA ASP A 2 -7.57 13.18 7.52
C ASP A 2 -6.91 11.86 7.13
N ASN A 3 -5.68 11.95 6.61
CA ASN A 3 -4.86 10.78 6.30
C ASN A 3 -4.51 10.06 7.61
N PRO A 4 -4.74 8.74 7.75
CA PRO A 4 -4.37 7.99 8.95
C PRO A 4 -2.86 7.90 9.18
N VAL A 5 -2.04 8.17 8.16
CA VAL A 5 -0.59 7.98 8.19
C VAL A 5 0.16 9.30 8.38
N THR A 6 1.22 9.24 9.18
CA THR A 6 2.12 10.34 9.53
C THR A 6 3.55 10.09 9.02
N LEU A 7 4.42 11.10 9.21
CA LEU A 7 5.84 10.98 8.90
C LEU A 7 6.54 9.88 9.74
N GLU A 8 6.11 9.67 10.98
CA GLU A 8 6.73 8.68 11.87
C GLU A 8 6.50 7.25 11.38
N ASP A 9 5.34 6.97 10.77
CA ASP A 9 5.03 5.65 10.19
C ASP A 9 5.97 5.32 9.02
N VAL A 10 6.26 6.33 8.19
CA VAL A 10 7.23 6.20 7.09
C VAL A 10 8.66 6.05 7.63
N ARG A 11 9.02 6.77 8.69
CA ARG A 11 10.33 6.65 9.34
C ARG A 11 10.53 5.25 9.95
N GLY A 12 9.49 4.68 10.55
CA GLY A 12 9.52 3.34 11.14
C GLY A 12 9.59 2.21 10.11
N SER A 13 9.10 2.45 8.89
CA SER A 13 9.10 1.48 7.80
C SER A 13 10.42 1.41 7.04
N ILE A 14 11.18 2.50 6.97
CA ILE A 14 12.41 2.57 6.16
C ILE A 14 13.63 2.17 6.99
N GLU A 15 14.41 1.24 6.46
CA GLU A 15 15.61 0.65 7.09
C GLU A 15 16.74 1.67 7.33
N ARG A 16 16.72 2.79 6.59
CA ARG A 16 17.69 3.89 6.65
C ARG A 16 17.04 5.17 7.18
N PRO A 17 17.81 6.07 7.81
CA PRO A 17 17.30 7.39 8.15
C PRO A 17 16.89 8.15 6.88
N LEU A 18 15.78 8.89 6.99
CA LEU A 18 15.33 9.84 5.99
C LEU A 18 16.30 11.03 5.95
N THR A 19 16.59 11.50 4.75
CA THR A 19 17.34 12.76 4.56
C THR A 19 16.43 13.96 4.92
N PRO A 20 17.00 15.12 5.30
CA PRO A 20 16.20 16.31 5.61
C PRO A 20 15.26 16.74 4.48
N ASP A 21 15.66 16.54 3.23
CA ASP A 21 14.81 16.80 2.07
C ASP A 21 13.66 15.82 1.96
N GLU A 22 13.88 14.53 2.23
CA GLU A 22 12.83 13.51 2.26
C GLU A 22 11.81 13.80 3.38
N GLU A 23 12.27 14.11 4.60
CA GLU A 23 11.39 14.47 5.71
C GLU A 23 10.51 15.69 5.39
N ARG A 24 11.05 16.66 4.64
CA ARG A 24 10.31 17.84 4.17
C ARG A 24 9.23 17.51 3.15
N VAL A 25 9.45 16.54 2.26
CA VAL A 25 8.53 16.24 1.14
C VAL A 25 7.57 15.08 1.42
N VAL A 26 7.91 14.16 2.32
CA VAL A 26 7.10 12.98 2.67
C VAL A 26 5.66 13.34 3.08
N PRO A 27 5.39 14.39 3.91
CA PRO A 27 4.01 14.77 4.23
C PRO A 27 3.18 15.13 3.00
N THR A 28 3.80 15.75 1.98
CA THR A 28 3.14 16.04 0.71
C THR A 28 2.86 14.77 -0.07
N TRP A 29 3.81 13.82 -0.10
CA TRP A 29 3.64 12.53 -0.75
C TRP A 29 2.54 11.68 -0.09
N LEU A 30 2.49 11.65 1.24
CA LEU A 30 1.41 11.03 2.00
C LEU A 30 0.04 11.59 1.60
N GLY A 31 -0.09 12.91 1.48
CA GLY A 31 -1.33 13.54 1.01
C GLY A 31 -1.68 13.20 -0.45
N VAL A 32 -0.68 13.05 -1.32
CA VAL A 32 -0.90 12.59 -2.71
C VAL A 32 -1.35 11.12 -2.72
N ALA A 33 -0.68 10.26 -1.96
CA ALA A 33 -0.98 8.83 -1.85
C ALA A 33 -2.40 8.62 -1.35
N TRP A 34 -2.81 9.36 -0.31
CA TRP A 34 -4.17 9.30 0.21
C TRP A 34 -5.23 9.66 -0.84
N ARG A 35 -5.01 10.73 -1.61
CA ARG A 35 -5.93 11.11 -2.69
C ARG A 35 -5.98 10.09 -3.82
N GLU A 36 -4.84 9.53 -4.18
CA GLU A 36 -4.76 8.51 -5.23
C GLU A 36 -5.50 7.24 -4.80
N LEU A 37 -5.28 6.81 -3.55
CA LEU A 37 -5.94 5.65 -2.99
C LEU A 37 -7.46 5.83 -2.93
N ASN A 38 -7.95 6.99 -2.51
CA ASN A 38 -9.39 7.29 -2.53
C ASN A 38 -10.00 7.35 -3.94
N ARG A 39 -9.20 7.64 -4.97
CA ARG A 39 -9.67 7.60 -6.36
C ARG A 39 -9.83 6.17 -6.86
N VAL A 40 -8.90 5.29 -6.48
CA VAL A 40 -8.87 3.88 -6.93
C VAL A 40 -9.81 3.01 -6.12
N VAL A 41 -9.87 3.22 -4.80
CA VAL A 41 -10.69 2.49 -3.85
C VAL A 41 -11.73 3.45 -3.26
N PRO A 42 -12.92 3.54 -3.86
CA PRO A 42 -13.96 4.43 -3.38
C PRO A 42 -14.52 3.93 -2.04
N GLY A 43 -14.90 4.86 -1.17
CA GLY A 43 -15.63 4.54 0.06
C GLY A 43 -14.79 4.03 1.22
N ILE A 44 -13.45 4.14 1.19
CA ILE A 44 -12.57 3.81 2.33
C ILE A 44 -13.08 4.44 3.62
N SER A 45 -13.38 5.74 3.61
CA SER A 45 -13.88 6.48 4.77
C SER A 45 -15.17 5.90 5.36
N LEU A 46 -16.06 5.37 4.52
CA LEU A 46 -17.30 4.76 4.99
C LEU A 46 -17.03 3.39 5.61
N ARG A 47 -16.13 2.60 5.00
CA ARG A 47 -15.78 1.25 5.45
C ARG A 47 -14.97 1.25 6.75
N ASN A 48 -14.08 2.23 6.94
CA ASN A 48 -13.35 2.42 8.19
C ASN A 48 -14.27 2.86 9.35
N ALA A 49 -15.44 3.42 9.05
CA ALA A 49 -16.41 3.83 10.06
C ALA A 49 -17.40 2.72 10.47
N LEU A 50 -17.35 1.57 9.78
CA LEU A 50 -18.14 0.40 10.14
C LEU A 50 -17.57 -0.27 11.40
N PRO A 51 -18.38 -1.03 12.15
CA PRO A 51 -17.86 -1.89 13.21
C PRO A 51 -16.95 -2.98 12.61
N ASP A 52 -15.93 -3.38 13.36
CA ASP A 52 -14.97 -4.44 13.02
C ASP A 52 -15.60 -5.81 12.73
N THR A 53 -16.83 -6.01 13.20
CA THR A 53 -17.66 -7.19 12.93
C THR A 53 -18.34 -7.18 11.55
N ASP A 54 -18.34 -6.05 10.84
CA ASP A 54 -18.92 -5.96 9.51
C ASP A 54 -17.98 -6.60 8.48
N PRO A 55 -18.46 -7.50 7.61
CA PRO A 55 -17.62 -8.13 6.59
C PRO A 55 -17.05 -7.16 5.55
N THR A 56 -17.60 -5.94 5.48
CA THR A 56 -17.12 -4.86 4.62
C THR A 56 -16.29 -3.82 5.36
N TYR A 57 -16.08 -4.00 6.66
CA TYR A 57 -15.12 -3.21 7.45
C TYR A 57 -13.75 -3.24 6.79
N LEU A 58 -13.07 -2.09 6.84
CA LEU A 58 -11.71 -1.94 6.37
C LEU A 58 -10.90 -1.32 7.51
N SER A 59 -9.82 -1.97 7.93
CA SER A 59 -9.00 -1.43 9.00
C SER A 59 -8.29 -0.16 8.55
N ALA A 60 -8.23 0.83 9.44
CA ALA A 60 -7.38 2.00 9.21
C ALA A 60 -5.90 1.62 9.09
N ASP A 61 -5.48 0.54 9.76
CA ASP A 61 -4.11 0.03 9.70
C ASP A 61 -3.79 -0.54 8.31
N ASP A 62 -4.68 -1.35 7.72
CA ASP A 62 -4.49 -1.92 6.36
C ASP A 62 -4.39 -0.81 5.30
N VAL A 63 -5.22 0.23 5.46
CA VAL A 63 -5.16 1.44 4.61
C VAL A 63 -3.84 2.18 4.81
N GLY A 64 -3.38 2.25 6.06
CA GLY A 64 -2.13 2.88 6.43
C GLY A 64 -0.93 2.20 5.79
N ASP A 65 -0.87 0.87 5.88
CA ASP A 65 0.21 0.05 5.31
C ASP A 65 0.36 0.28 3.80
N VAL A 66 -0.76 0.34 3.07
CA VAL A 66 -0.74 0.64 1.62
C VAL A 66 -0.21 2.04 1.35
N ILE A 67 -0.65 3.05 2.11
CA ILE A 67 -0.17 4.44 1.94
C ILE A 67 1.33 4.53 2.23
N VAL A 68 1.82 3.86 3.29
CA VAL A 68 3.25 3.79 3.62
C VAL A 68 4.01 3.12 2.49
N ALA A 69 3.56 1.97 1.99
CA ALA A 69 4.20 1.25 0.88
C ALA A 69 4.28 2.10 -0.40
N MET A 70 3.24 2.88 -0.71
CA MET A 70 3.25 3.82 -1.84
C MET A 70 4.33 4.89 -1.70
N VAL A 71 4.49 5.47 -0.51
CA VAL A 71 5.50 6.51 -0.25
C VAL A 71 6.89 5.90 -0.13
N GLU A 72 7.03 4.73 0.47
CA GLU A 72 8.29 3.99 0.56
C GLU A 72 8.86 3.70 -0.84
N ARG A 73 8.03 3.22 -1.78
CA ARG A 73 8.44 3.03 -3.17
C ARG A 73 8.97 4.32 -3.79
N LYS A 74 8.30 5.46 -3.51
CA LYS A 74 8.74 6.78 -3.99
C LYS A 74 10.07 7.21 -3.38
N VAL A 75 10.28 6.96 -2.09
CA VAL A 75 11.52 7.27 -1.37
C VAL A 75 12.68 6.39 -1.87
N ARG A 76 12.44 5.09 -2.09
CA ARG A 76 13.45 4.14 -2.60
C ARG A 76 13.79 4.39 -4.07
N HIS A 77 12.85 4.90 -4.87
CA HIS A 77 13.03 5.19 -6.30
C HIS A 77 12.60 6.62 -6.67
N PRO A 78 13.35 7.65 -6.21
CA PRO A 78 12.96 9.05 -6.38
C PRO A 78 12.86 9.47 -7.85
N ASP A 79 13.79 9.02 -8.69
CA ASP A 79 13.90 9.35 -10.12
C ASP A 79 13.15 8.38 -11.04
N GLY A 80 12.64 7.29 -10.49
CA GLY A 80 11.84 6.33 -11.24
C GLY A 80 12.56 5.52 -12.32
N VAL A 81 13.87 5.37 -12.18
CA VAL A 81 14.68 4.54 -13.08
C VAL A 81 15.04 3.27 -12.33
N SER A 82 14.29 2.19 -12.58
CA SER A 82 14.73 0.84 -12.23
C SER A 82 15.21 0.17 -13.52
N GLN A 83 16.47 0.40 -13.88
CA GLN A 83 17.10 -0.34 -14.96
C GLN A 83 17.66 -1.64 -14.37
N TRP A 84 16.89 -2.73 -14.45
CA TRP A 84 17.40 -4.07 -14.16
C TRP A 84 17.62 -4.80 -15.49
N ASN A 85 18.87 -4.87 -15.93
CA ASN A 85 19.33 -5.81 -16.94
C ASN A 85 20.01 -6.97 -16.22
N GLY A 86 19.58 -8.20 -16.51
CA GLY A 86 20.26 -9.41 -16.10
C GLY A 86 19.30 -10.51 -15.70
N ASP A 87 18.91 -11.31 -16.70
CA ASP A 87 18.45 -12.70 -16.67
C ASP A 87 17.46 -13.21 -15.59
N ASP A 88 16.60 -14.12 -16.06
CA ASP A 88 15.61 -14.90 -15.34
C ASP A 88 14.29 -14.21 -14.93
N TYR A 89 13.22 -14.67 -15.59
CA TYR A 89 11.82 -14.72 -15.13
C TYR A 89 11.38 -13.62 -14.13
N GLY A 90 11.61 -12.35 -14.48
CA GLY A 90 11.07 -11.20 -13.76
C GLY A 90 9.71 -10.79 -14.33
N GLU A 91 8.67 -10.78 -13.50
CA GLU A 91 7.43 -10.08 -13.77
C GLU A 91 7.77 -8.62 -14.12
N LYS A 92 7.75 -8.27 -15.41
CA LYS A 92 8.10 -6.94 -15.90
C LYS A 92 7.05 -5.95 -15.42
N VAL A 93 7.31 -5.30 -14.29
CA VAL A 93 6.60 -4.07 -13.93
C VAL A 93 6.90 -3.07 -15.05
N ASP A 94 5.84 -2.61 -15.73
CA ASP A 94 5.93 -1.73 -16.88
C ASP A 94 6.81 -0.50 -16.56
N PRO A 95 7.81 -0.15 -17.39
CA PRO A 95 8.67 1.01 -17.15
C PRO A 95 7.90 2.34 -17.10
N SER A 96 6.64 2.38 -17.56
CA SER A 96 5.75 3.53 -17.36
C SER A 96 5.20 3.65 -15.92
N MET A 97 5.20 2.56 -15.14
CA MET A 97 4.91 2.55 -13.69
C MET A 97 6.17 2.74 -12.84
N ALA A 98 7.36 2.54 -13.41
CA ALA A 98 8.63 2.75 -12.72
C ALA A 98 8.89 4.23 -12.37
N SER A 99 8.14 5.19 -12.91
CA SER A 99 8.50 6.61 -12.95
C SER A 99 8.38 7.38 -11.61
N GLY A 100 8.85 6.87 -10.46
CA GLY A 100 8.83 7.61 -9.19
C GLY A 100 7.45 8.23 -8.92
N ARG A 101 6.39 7.55 -9.35
CA ARG A 101 5.02 8.02 -9.19
C ARG A 101 4.47 7.36 -7.95
N ILE A 102 3.59 8.07 -7.29
CA ILE A 102 2.77 7.50 -6.23
C ILE A 102 1.61 6.81 -6.94
N TYR A 103 1.59 5.48 -6.88
CA TYR A 103 0.57 4.64 -7.52
C TYR A 103 0.19 3.48 -6.61
N VAL A 104 -1.05 3.03 -6.77
CA VAL A 104 -1.60 1.84 -6.12
C VAL A 104 -1.36 0.65 -7.05
N THR A 105 -0.74 -0.43 -6.55
CA THR A 105 -0.60 -1.68 -7.29
C THR A 105 -1.92 -2.44 -7.33
N GLU A 106 -2.07 -3.36 -8.28
CA GLU A 106 -3.27 -4.21 -8.35
C GLU A 106 -3.44 -5.05 -7.07
N LYS A 107 -2.34 -5.61 -6.53
CA LYS A 107 -2.37 -6.41 -5.29
C LYS A 107 -2.82 -5.60 -4.07
N GLU A 108 -2.36 -4.36 -3.93
CA GLU A 108 -2.79 -3.45 -2.85
C GLU A 108 -4.25 -3.02 -3.02
N ARG A 109 -4.69 -2.85 -4.27
CA ARG A 109 -6.10 -2.60 -4.53
C ARG A 109 -6.94 -3.80 -4.12
N GLU A 110 -6.56 -5.00 -4.55
CA GLU A 110 -7.24 -6.25 -4.22
C GLU A 110 -7.28 -6.51 -2.72
N SER A 111 -6.19 -6.23 -1.99
CA SER A 111 -6.15 -6.40 -0.52
C SER A 111 -7.10 -5.48 0.21
N LEU A 112 -7.41 -4.30 -0.35
CA LEU A 112 -8.36 -3.35 0.23
C LEU A 112 -9.79 -3.55 -0.27
N MET A 113 -10.01 -4.35 -1.32
CA MET A 113 -11.35 -4.66 -1.79
C MET A 113 -12.05 -5.63 -0.83
N PRO A 114 -13.37 -5.48 -0.61
CA PRO A 114 -14.09 -6.44 0.21
C PRO A 114 -13.93 -7.83 -0.43
N ALA A 115 -13.70 -8.85 0.39
CA ALA A 115 -13.65 -10.22 -0.09
C ALA A 115 -14.91 -10.46 -0.93
N ALA A 116 -14.74 -10.84 -2.20
CA ALA A 116 -15.87 -11.22 -3.04
C ALA A 116 -16.70 -12.23 -2.24
N PRO A 117 -18.03 -12.10 -2.17
CA PRO A 117 -18.86 -13.04 -1.43
C PRO A 117 -18.57 -14.44 -2.00
N THR A 118 -17.83 -15.23 -1.23
CA THR A 118 -17.54 -16.63 -1.54
C THR A 118 -18.85 -17.37 -1.38
N TYR A 119 -19.59 -17.50 -2.48
CA TYR A 119 -20.60 -18.54 -2.63
C TYR A 119 -19.86 -19.87 -2.75
N GLY A 120 -19.32 -20.39 -1.65
CA GLY A 120 -18.53 -21.63 -1.68
C GLY A 120 -17.85 -21.94 -0.36
N ASP A 121 -18.46 -22.88 0.36
CA ASP A 121 -17.93 -23.62 1.49
C ASP A 121 -16.53 -24.17 1.17
N GLY A 122 -15.49 -23.60 1.78
CA GLY A 122 -14.09 -23.93 1.50
C GLY A 122 -13.30 -23.99 2.80
N ILE A 123 -13.02 -25.22 3.24
CA ILE A 123 -12.21 -25.50 4.43
C ILE A 123 -10.75 -25.13 4.14
N TYR A 124 -10.20 -24.17 4.89
CA TYR A 124 -8.77 -23.86 4.89
C TYR A 124 -8.08 -24.58 6.05
N SER A 125 -7.21 -25.54 5.76
CA SER A 125 -6.31 -26.14 6.77
C SER A 125 -4.97 -25.41 6.76
N ILE A 126 -4.61 -24.78 7.88
CA ILE A 126 -3.23 -24.34 8.13
C ILE A 126 -2.46 -25.57 8.64
N PRO A 127 -1.42 -26.06 7.95
CA PRO A 127 -0.59 -27.12 8.51
C PRO A 127 0.26 -26.54 9.64
N LEU A 128 -0.13 -26.84 10.89
CA LEU A 128 0.73 -26.67 12.05
C LEU A 128 1.87 -27.69 11.91
N SER A 129 3.02 -27.24 11.41
CA SER A 129 4.25 -28.03 11.47
C SER A 129 4.75 -28.03 12.91
N THR A 130 4.41 -29.08 13.67
CA THR A 130 5.07 -29.38 14.95
C THR A 130 6.48 -29.88 14.66
N ARG A 131 7.48 -29.30 15.32
CA ARG A 131 8.86 -29.79 15.35
C ARG A 131 9.16 -30.43 16.68
#